data_AF-A2Z7R9-F1
#
_entry.id   AF-A2Z7R9-F1
#
_cell.length_a   1.000
_cell.length_b   1.000
_cell.length_c   1.000
_cell.angle_alpha   90.00
_cell.angle_beta   90.00
_cell.angle_gamma   90.00
#
_symmetry.space_group_name_H-M   'P 1'
#
loop_
_entity.id
_entity.type
_entity.pdbx_description
1 polymer ?
#
loop_
_entity_poly.entity_id
_entity_poly.type
_entity_poly.pdbx_seq_one_letter_code
_entity_poly.pdbx_strand_id
1 'polypeptide(L)'
;MASSRSSLVVAMAVVILHRWCCAAAPAAAAANRTRTPALFVFGDSIVDAGNNNAITTLIRCNFAPYGKDFPGHNATGRFSNGKVPGDILATQMGIKQYLPAYLGAELSDFDLLTGVTFASGGCGFDPLTAELVSVLTMDNQLDLFKEYKEKLRRVAGDARAGEIVSESLYMVVTGTDDLADTYFTTPFRRDYDLDSYIDFVVRCASGFVRKLLGMGARRVNVAGAPPIGCVPSQRTNAGGLDRDCVALYNQAAVVYNARLEKEIERLNVTAAPPGTVLKYIDLYTPLLDMIQRPAAYGIYKPHTRTHLRVP
;
A
#
# COMPACT_ATOMS: atom_id res chain seq x y z
N MET A 1 46.79 27.80 -66.09
CA MET A 1 47.74 26.89 -65.40
C MET A 1 47.05 26.33 -64.18
N ALA A 2 47.05 25.01 -64.03
CA ALA A 2 46.90 24.20 -62.81
C ALA A 2 45.93 24.70 -61.71
N SER A 3 45.00 23.95 -61.14
CA SER A 3 44.77 22.51 -61.01
C SER A 3 43.43 22.45 -60.26
N SER A 4 42.38 21.84 -60.81
CA SER A 4 41.99 20.45 -60.50
C SER A 4 42.21 20.04 -59.03
N ARG A 5 41.15 19.47 -58.45
CA ARG A 5 41.07 18.75 -57.16
C ARG A 5 40.88 19.63 -55.92
N SER A 6 39.62 19.92 -55.60
CA SER A 6 39.04 19.74 -54.25
C SER A 6 37.66 20.40 -54.17
N SER A 7 36.62 19.72 -54.67
CA SER A 7 35.21 20.01 -54.32
C SER A 7 34.25 18.86 -54.67
N LEU A 8 34.71 17.85 -55.42
CA LEU A 8 34.00 16.57 -55.61
C LEU A 8 33.95 15.66 -54.35
N VAL A 9 34.38 16.15 -53.18
CA VAL A 9 34.30 15.43 -51.90
C VAL A 9 33.13 15.92 -51.01
N VAL A 10 32.44 17.01 -51.38
CA VAL A 10 31.31 17.53 -50.57
C VAL A 10 29.94 17.08 -51.09
N ALA A 11 29.85 16.54 -52.30
CA ALA A 11 28.58 16.07 -52.88
C ALA A 11 28.32 14.54 -52.74
N MET A 12 29.20 13.81 -52.05
CA MET A 12 28.98 12.42 -51.61
C MET A 12 28.94 12.28 -50.08
N ALA A 13 28.51 13.34 -49.37
CA ALA A 13 28.20 13.29 -47.94
C ALA A 13 26.72 13.57 -47.62
N VAL A 14 25.89 13.89 -48.62
CA VAL A 14 24.48 14.27 -48.43
C VAL A 14 23.49 13.16 -48.81
N VAL A 15 23.94 12.06 -49.44
CA VAL A 15 23.06 10.90 -49.75
C VAL A 15 23.26 9.72 -48.79
N ILE A 16 24.25 9.77 -47.88
CA ILE A 16 24.45 8.75 -46.84
C ILE A 16 23.82 9.14 -45.48
N LEU A 17 23.37 10.40 -45.33
CA LEU A 17 22.68 10.87 -44.12
C LEU A 17 21.13 10.91 -44.22
N HIS A 18 20.55 10.33 -45.28
CA HIS A 18 19.09 10.20 -45.44
C HIS A 18 18.55 8.76 -45.35
N ARG A 19 19.37 7.83 -44.83
CA ARG A 19 18.95 6.45 -44.54
C ARG A 19 19.06 6.06 -43.06
N TRP A 20 19.14 7.05 -42.17
CA TRP A 20 19.11 6.88 -40.70
C TRP A 20 17.92 7.61 -40.08
N CYS A 21 16.72 7.40 -40.63
CA CYS A 21 15.48 7.86 -39.98
C CYS A 21 14.34 6.82 -40.00
N CYS A 22 14.55 5.64 -40.57
CA CYS A 22 13.56 4.55 -40.55
C CYS A 22 14.23 3.18 -40.43
N ALA A 23 15.20 3.03 -39.52
CA ALA A 23 15.39 1.73 -38.91
C ALA A 23 14.37 1.68 -37.77
N ALA A 24 13.15 1.22 -38.09
CA ALA A 24 12.34 0.59 -37.06
C ALA A 24 13.26 -0.45 -36.42
N ALA A 25 13.67 -0.20 -35.17
CA ALA A 25 14.30 -1.24 -34.40
C ALA A 25 13.39 -2.46 -34.56
N PRO A 26 13.91 -3.66 -34.90
CA PRO A 26 13.12 -4.84 -34.63
C PRO A 26 12.67 -4.66 -33.18
N ALA A 27 11.38 -4.80 -32.94
CA ALA A 27 10.84 -4.94 -31.60
C ALA A 27 11.53 -6.17 -31.02
N ALA A 28 12.75 -5.95 -30.53
CA ALA A 28 13.60 -6.92 -29.91
C ALA A 28 12.81 -7.29 -28.68
N ALA A 29 12.20 -8.48 -28.79
CA ALA A 29 11.39 -9.19 -27.82
C ALA A 29 11.06 -8.30 -26.63
N ALA A 30 9.80 -7.81 -26.57
CA ALA A 30 9.24 -7.31 -25.32
C ALA A 30 9.73 -8.26 -24.23
N ALA A 31 10.68 -7.78 -23.41
CA ALA A 31 11.31 -8.60 -22.41
C ALA A 31 10.14 -9.25 -21.68
N ASN A 32 10.16 -10.56 -21.59
CA ASN A 32 9.13 -11.36 -20.95
C ASN A 32 9.12 -10.97 -19.47
N ARG A 33 8.60 -9.77 -19.18
CA ARG A 33 8.32 -9.27 -17.84
C ARG A 33 7.26 -10.26 -17.42
N THR A 34 7.65 -11.20 -16.57
CA THR A 34 6.71 -12.06 -15.87
C THR A 34 5.73 -11.12 -15.18
N ARG A 35 4.59 -10.88 -15.85
CA ARG A 35 3.59 -9.91 -15.42
C ARG A 35 3.03 -10.51 -14.14
N THR A 36 3.29 -9.84 -13.02
CA THR A 36 2.70 -10.21 -11.73
C THR A 36 1.20 -10.42 -11.94
N PRO A 37 0.67 -11.65 -11.74
CA PRO A 37 -0.67 -12.01 -12.18
C PRO A 37 -1.74 -11.34 -11.33
N ALA A 38 -1.51 -11.23 -10.02
CA ALA A 38 -2.43 -10.57 -9.11
C ALA A 38 -1.71 -9.70 -8.07
N LEU A 39 -2.50 -8.79 -7.48
CA LEU A 39 -2.13 -8.03 -6.30
C LEU A 39 -3.08 -8.40 -5.16
N PHE A 40 -2.53 -8.86 -4.05
CA PHE A 40 -3.26 -9.15 -2.82
C PHE A 40 -2.88 -8.14 -1.75
N VAL A 41 -3.87 -7.51 -1.12
CA VAL A 41 -3.63 -6.46 -0.14
C VAL A 41 -4.29 -6.80 1.18
N PHE A 42 -3.55 -6.58 2.26
CA PHE A 42 -3.96 -6.79 3.65
C PHE A 42 -3.63 -5.53 4.44
N GLY A 43 -4.40 -5.24 5.48
CA GLY A 43 -4.08 -4.14 6.37
C GLY A 43 -5.27 -3.33 6.84
N ASP A 44 -5.04 -2.03 6.99
CA ASP A 44 -5.94 -1.08 7.62
C ASP A 44 -6.64 -0.13 6.63
N SER A 45 -7.10 1.01 7.14
CA SER A 45 -7.84 2.04 6.41
C SER A 45 -7.08 2.60 5.22
N ILE A 46 -5.73 2.58 5.26
CA ILE A 46 -4.88 3.09 4.19
C ILE A 46 -5.17 2.34 2.88
N VAL A 47 -5.49 1.04 2.94
CA VAL A 47 -5.65 0.18 1.77
C VAL A 47 -6.99 -0.56 1.69
N ASP A 48 -7.96 -0.16 2.53
CA ASP A 48 -9.33 -0.68 2.46
C ASP A 48 -10.08 -0.07 1.27
N ALA A 49 -10.65 -0.95 0.43
CA ALA A 49 -11.46 -0.59 -0.73
C ALA A 49 -12.97 -0.60 -0.45
N GLY A 50 -13.39 -0.84 0.80
CA GLY A 50 -14.77 -0.89 1.23
C GLY A 50 -15.21 -2.18 1.93
N ASN A 51 -14.29 -3.04 2.40
CA ASN A 51 -14.65 -4.24 3.16
C ASN A 51 -15.46 -3.88 4.42
N ASN A 52 -15.14 -2.74 5.07
CA ASN A 52 -15.87 -2.27 6.25
C ASN A 52 -17.36 -1.97 6.00
N ASN A 53 -17.78 -1.78 4.75
CA ASN A 53 -19.19 -1.58 4.42
C ASN A 53 -20.01 -2.86 4.61
N ALA A 54 -19.36 -4.03 4.53
CA ALA A 54 -20.00 -5.34 4.58
C ALA A 54 -20.05 -5.96 5.99
N ILE A 55 -19.48 -5.29 7.00
CA ILE A 55 -19.43 -5.76 8.40
C ILE A 55 -20.06 -4.74 9.34
N THR A 56 -20.58 -5.16 10.49
CA THR A 56 -21.19 -4.27 11.48
C THR A 56 -20.13 -3.47 12.25
N THR A 57 -19.85 -2.25 11.82
CA THR A 57 -18.90 -1.32 12.46
C THR A 57 -19.31 0.13 12.21
N LEU A 58 -18.83 1.04 13.07
CA LEU A 58 -18.90 2.49 12.85
C LEU A 58 -17.76 2.99 11.95
N ILE A 59 -16.70 2.20 11.75
CA ILE A 59 -15.52 2.58 10.98
C ILE A 59 -15.82 2.36 9.50
N ARG A 60 -16.53 3.29 8.86
CA ARG A 60 -16.90 3.22 7.44
C ARG A 60 -16.63 4.55 6.75
N CYS A 61 -16.47 4.50 5.44
CA CYS A 61 -16.27 5.67 4.57
C CYS A 61 -17.21 5.61 3.34
N ASN A 62 -18.45 5.15 3.56
CA ASN A 62 -19.51 5.05 2.54
C ASN A 62 -20.47 6.25 2.56
N PHE A 63 -19.97 7.41 2.94
CA PHE A 63 -20.71 8.68 3.00
C PHE A 63 -19.81 9.85 2.56
N ALA A 64 -20.40 11.00 2.25
CA ALA A 64 -19.62 12.19 1.86
C ALA A 64 -18.74 12.68 3.04
N PRO A 65 -17.51 13.19 2.79
CA PRO A 65 -16.94 13.56 1.51
C PRO A 65 -16.14 12.45 0.81
N TYR A 66 -16.13 11.22 1.35
CA TYR A 66 -15.38 10.11 0.76
C TYR A 66 -15.87 9.81 -0.65
N GLY A 67 -14.92 9.50 -1.54
CA GLY A 67 -15.21 9.22 -2.94
C GLY A 67 -15.56 10.41 -3.83
N LYS A 68 -15.45 11.66 -3.36
CA LYS A 68 -15.74 12.86 -4.17
C LYS A 68 -14.91 13.00 -5.45
N ASP A 69 -13.75 12.36 -5.56
CA ASP A 69 -12.87 12.39 -6.74
C ASP A 69 -13.07 11.16 -7.65
N PHE A 70 -13.98 10.24 -7.31
CA PHE A 70 -14.40 9.17 -8.21
C PHE A 70 -15.38 9.67 -9.28
N PRO A 71 -15.47 8.98 -10.43
CA PRO A 71 -16.58 9.17 -11.36
C PRO A 71 -17.92 9.04 -10.64
N GLY A 72 -18.77 10.07 -10.77
CA GLY A 72 -20.07 10.11 -10.11
C GLY A 72 -20.04 10.53 -8.63
N HIS A 73 -18.89 10.88 -8.05
CA HIS A 73 -18.75 11.35 -6.68
C HIS A 73 -19.27 10.37 -5.60
N ASN A 74 -19.19 9.07 -5.89
CA ASN A 74 -19.76 8.03 -5.04
C ASN A 74 -18.78 7.57 -3.95
N ALA A 75 -19.27 7.51 -2.71
CA ALA A 75 -18.54 6.97 -1.58
C ALA A 75 -18.48 5.44 -1.65
N THR A 76 -17.31 4.90 -2.01
CA THR A 76 -17.11 3.45 -2.21
C THR A 76 -16.75 2.69 -0.93
N GLY A 77 -16.51 3.38 0.19
CA GLY A 77 -15.93 2.79 1.41
C GLY A 77 -14.42 2.93 1.52
N ARG A 78 -13.74 3.48 0.51
CA ARG A 78 -12.33 3.90 0.59
C ARG A 78 -12.19 5.09 1.55
N PHE A 79 -11.18 5.05 2.42
CA PHE A 79 -10.83 6.13 3.36
C PHE A 79 -10.09 7.27 2.66
N SER A 80 -10.59 7.67 1.48
CA SER A 80 -10.01 8.68 0.61
C SER A 80 -11.12 9.34 -0.23
N ASN A 81 -10.80 10.50 -0.79
CA ASN A 81 -11.65 11.12 -1.80
C ASN A 81 -11.67 10.33 -3.11
N GLY A 82 -10.67 9.47 -3.36
CA GLY A 82 -10.56 8.69 -4.59
C GLY A 82 -9.85 7.37 -4.35
N LYS A 83 -8.88 7.06 -5.21
CA LYS A 83 -8.06 5.85 -5.12
C LYS A 83 -7.32 5.77 -3.78
N VAL A 84 -7.20 4.55 -3.25
CA VAL A 84 -6.26 4.21 -2.17
C VAL A 84 -4.97 3.62 -2.77
N PRO A 85 -3.85 3.53 -2.03
CA PRO A 85 -2.58 3.03 -2.54
C PRO A 85 -2.66 1.65 -3.22
N GLY A 86 -3.55 0.76 -2.77
CA GLY A 86 -3.81 -0.52 -3.44
C GLY A 86 -4.29 -0.36 -4.89
N ASP A 87 -5.18 0.61 -5.16
CA ASP A 87 -5.64 0.93 -6.52
C ASP A 87 -4.52 1.51 -7.38
N ILE A 88 -3.73 2.41 -6.79
CA ILE A 88 -2.63 3.09 -7.47
C ILE A 88 -1.59 2.06 -7.90
N LEU A 89 -1.21 1.16 -6.99
CA LEU A 89 -0.26 0.09 -7.27
C LEU A 89 -0.80 -0.89 -8.33
N ALA A 90 -2.05 -1.33 -8.22
CA ALA A 90 -2.69 -2.18 -9.23
C ALA A 90 -2.70 -1.52 -10.61
N THR A 91 -2.95 -0.20 -10.67
CA THR A 91 -2.93 0.58 -11.91
C THR A 91 -1.52 0.65 -12.49
N GLN A 92 -0.51 0.95 -11.67
CA GLN A 92 0.88 1.05 -12.09
C GLN A 92 1.46 -0.28 -12.57
N MET A 93 1.02 -1.39 -11.98
CA MET A 93 1.35 -2.75 -12.43
C MET A 93 0.60 -3.16 -13.70
N GLY A 94 -0.33 -2.32 -14.18
CA GLY A 94 -1.18 -2.60 -15.33
C GLY A 94 -2.16 -3.74 -15.07
N ILE A 95 -2.53 -4.04 -13.83
CA ILE A 95 -3.46 -5.12 -13.49
C ILE A 95 -4.90 -4.66 -13.72
N LYS A 96 -5.30 -3.58 -13.03
CA LYS A 96 -6.65 -3.01 -13.07
C LYS A 96 -6.65 -1.59 -12.51
N GLN A 97 -7.67 -0.81 -12.85
CA GLN A 97 -7.80 0.57 -12.39
C GLN A 97 -8.16 0.69 -10.90
N TYR A 98 -8.96 -0.26 -10.40
CA TYR A 98 -9.47 -0.29 -9.03
C TYR A 98 -9.36 -1.70 -8.49
N LEU A 99 -8.74 -1.84 -7.32
CA LEU A 99 -8.65 -3.10 -6.61
C LEU A 99 -9.92 -3.27 -5.76
N PRO A 100 -10.76 -4.30 -6.01
CA PRO A 100 -12.00 -4.43 -5.28
C PRO A 100 -11.76 -4.95 -3.86
N ALA A 101 -12.65 -4.57 -2.95
CA ALA A 101 -12.80 -5.22 -1.65
C ALA A 101 -13.25 -6.68 -1.86
N TYR A 102 -12.81 -7.58 -0.98
CA TYR A 102 -13.24 -8.98 -1.04
C TYR A 102 -14.68 -9.16 -0.54
N LEU A 103 -15.07 -8.42 0.51
CA LEU A 103 -16.41 -8.44 1.08
C LEU A 103 -17.32 -7.37 0.45
N GLY A 104 -18.60 -7.71 0.31
CA GLY A 104 -19.64 -6.78 -0.16
C GLY A 104 -19.56 -6.41 -1.64
N ALA A 105 -18.62 -6.96 -2.39
CA ALA A 105 -18.48 -6.77 -3.82
C ALA A 105 -18.90 -8.02 -4.62
N GLU A 106 -19.54 -7.81 -5.76
CA GLU A 106 -19.76 -8.86 -6.75
C GLU A 106 -18.46 -9.06 -7.56
N LEU A 107 -17.63 -10.00 -7.12
CA LEU A 107 -16.34 -10.28 -7.76
C LEU A 107 -16.53 -11.07 -9.05
N SER A 108 -15.99 -10.55 -10.14
CA SER A 108 -15.89 -11.29 -11.41
C SER A 108 -14.77 -12.34 -11.38
N ASP A 109 -14.78 -13.28 -12.32
CA ASP A 109 -13.66 -14.21 -12.53
C ASP A 109 -12.36 -13.45 -12.79
N PHE A 110 -12.41 -12.33 -13.53
CA PHE A 110 -11.25 -11.48 -13.73
C PHE A 110 -10.73 -10.92 -12.40
N ASP A 111 -11.61 -10.49 -11.50
CA ASP A 111 -11.20 -10.00 -10.18
C ASP A 111 -10.57 -11.08 -9.34
N LEU A 112 -11.15 -12.28 -9.35
CA LEU A 112 -10.57 -13.43 -8.70
C LEU A 112 -9.20 -13.75 -9.30
N LEU A 113 -9.01 -13.76 -10.62
CA LEU A 113 -7.72 -14.08 -11.24
C LEU A 113 -6.63 -13.03 -11.03
N THR A 114 -6.99 -11.79 -10.71
CA THR A 114 -6.07 -10.63 -10.67
C THR A 114 -5.96 -9.95 -9.31
N GLY A 115 -6.70 -10.45 -8.32
CA GLY A 115 -6.54 -10.09 -6.91
C GLY A 115 -7.46 -8.99 -6.41
N VAL A 116 -7.48 -8.89 -5.08
CA VAL A 116 -8.43 -8.13 -4.26
C VAL A 116 -7.72 -7.58 -3.00
N THR A 117 -8.38 -6.70 -2.26
CA THR A 117 -7.96 -6.32 -0.91
C THR A 117 -8.84 -6.97 0.17
N PHE A 118 -8.19 -7.50 1.21
CA PHE A 118 -8.79 -8.04 2.42
C PHE A 118 -8.71 -7.04 3.59
N ALA A 119 -8.12 -5.87 3.36
CA ALA A 119 -7.91 -4.85 4.38
C ALA A 119 -9.21 -4.35 5.00
N SER A 120 -9.14 -3.91 6.26
CA SER A 120 -10.27 -3.43 7.03
C SER A 120 -9.87 -2.19 7.82
N GLY A 121 -10.55 -1.07 7.61
CA GLY A 121 -10.26 0.18 8.33
C GLY A 121 -10.30 0.02 9.85
N GLY A 122 -9.32 0.57 10.56
CA GLY A 122 -9.17 0.44 12.02
C GLY A 122 -8.47 -0.85 12.46
N CYS A 123 -7.90 -1.61 11.54
CA CYS A 123 -7.18 -2.85 11.84
C CYS A 123 -5.74 -2.58 12.28
N GLY A 124 -5.27 -3.36 13.24
CA GLY A 124 -3.89 -3.38 13.70
C GLY A 124 -3.29 -4.80 13.67
N PHE A 125 -1.97 -4.91 13.85
CA PHE A 125 -1.35 -6.21 14.12
C PHE A 125 -1.70 -6.70 15.53
N ASP A 126 -1.96 -5.80 16.47
CA ASP A 126 -2.57 -6.13 17.75
C ASP A 126 -4.06 -6.46 17.54
N PRO A 127 -4.53 -7.69 17.85
CA PRO A 127 -5.94 -8.03 17.71
C PRO A 127 -6.88 -7.08 18.47
N LEU A 128 -6.44 -6.56 19.62
CA LEU A 128 -7.24 -5.65 20.44
C LEU A 128 -7.60 -4.37 19.67
N THR A 129 -6.70 -3.87 18.81
CA THR A 129 -6.94 -2.67 18.00
C THR A 129 -8.19 -2.84 17.14
N ALA A 130 -8.33 -3.97 16.45
CA ALA A 130 -9.50 -4.25 15.64
C ALA A 130 -10.75 -4.53 16.48
N GLU A 131 -10.60 -5.23 17.61
CA GLU A 131 -11.70 -5.57 18.52
C GLU A 131 -12.39 -4.32 19.10
N LEU A 132 -11.59 -3.30 19.50
CA LEU A 132 -12.09 -2.06 20.10
C LEU A 132 -13.08 -1.31 19.19
N VAL A 133 -12.96 -1.47 17.88
CA VAL A 133 -13.81 -0.80 16.89
C VAL A 133 -14.63 -1.78 16.03
N SER A 134 -14.67 -3.06 16.42
CA SER A 134 -15.48 -4.12 15.79
C SER A 134 -15.19 -4.29 14.30
N VAL A 135 -13.92 -4.34 13.91
CA VAL A 135 -13.47 -4.53 12.51
C VAL A 135 -12.69 -5.84 12.36
N LEU A 136 -12.29 -6.18 11.13
CA LEU A 136 -11.59 -7.45 10.89
C LEU A 136 -10.18 -7.41 11.49
N THR A 137 -9.84 -8.40 12.30
CA THR A 137 -8.45 -8.63 12.73
C THR A 137 -7.60 -9.10 11.54
N MET A 138 -6.27 -8.99 11.63
CA MET A 138 -5.37 -9.54 10.62
C MET A 138 -5.55 -11.06 10.41
N ASP A 139 -5.94 -11.80 11.45
CA ASP A 139 -6.27 -13.23 11.33
C ASP A 139 -7.59 -13.45 10.56
N ASN A 140 -8.60 -12.60 10.75
CA ASN A 140 -9.81 -12.66 9.92
C ASN A 140 -9.49 -12.37 8.44
N GLN A 141 -8.58 -11.44 8.15
CA GLN A 141 -8.16 -11.18 6.77
C GLN A 141 -7.45 -12.39 6.14
N LEU A 142 -6.67 -13.15 6.91
CA LEU A 142 -6.10 -14.43 6.46
C LEU A 142 -7.19 -15.48 6.22
N ASP A 143 -8.24 -15.54 7.04
CA ASP A 143 -9.36 -16.45 6.82
C ASP A 143 -10.12 -16.12 5.54
N LEU A 144 -10.34 -14.83 5.25
CA LEU A 144 -10.89 -14.39 3.98
C LEU A 144 -10.00 -14.78 2.80
N PHE A 145 -8.68 -14.69 2.95
CA PHE A 145 -7.75 -15.15 1.92
C PHE A 145 -7.80 -16.67 1.69
N LYS A 146 -7.99 -17.48 2.75
CA LYS A 146 -8.22 -18.92 2.61
C LYS A 146 -9.49 -19.19 1.79
N GLU A 147 -10.59 -18.52 2.12
CA GLU A 147 -11.85 -18.65 1.38
C GLU A 147 -11.68 -18.21 -0.09
N TYR A 148 -11.02 -17.08 -0.32
CA TYR A 148 -10.70 -16.57 -1.64
C TYR A 148 -9.91 -17.59 -2.47
N LYS A 149 -8.94 -18.28 -1.87
CA LYS A 149 -8.14 -19.31 -2.58
C LYS A 149 -9.00 -20.47 -3.07
N GLU A 150 -10.02 -20.87 -2.31
CA GLU A 150 -10.96 -21.90 -2.78
C GLU A 150 -11.82 -21.40 -3.95
N LYS A 151 -12.25 -20.13 -3.94
CA LYS A 151 -12.94 -19.52 -5.09
C LYS A 151 -12.02 -19.45 -6.31
N LEU A 152 -10.78 -19.02 -6.11
CA LEU A 152 -9.77 -18.94 -7.16
C LEU A 152 -9.52 -20.32 -7.80
N ARG A 153 -9.44 -21.40 -7.01
CA ARG A 153 -9.31 -22.77 -7.53
C ARG A 153 -10.48 -23.19 -8.41
N ARG A 154 -11.71 -22.80 -8.06
CA ARG A 154 -12.89 -23.12 -8.88
C ARG A 154 -12.86 -22.42 -10.24
N VAL A 155 -12.33 -21.19 -10.29
CA VAL A 155 -12.23 -20.40 -11.53
C VAL A 155 -11.03 -20.82 -12.38
N ALA A 156 -9.87 -21.01 -11.76
CA ALA A 156 -8.60 -21.20 -12.47
C ALA A 156 -8.15 -22.66 -12.60
N GLY A 157 -8.68 -23.55 -11.78
CA GLY A 157 -8.11 -24.88 -11.52
C GLY A 157 -6.91 -24.82 -10.56
N ASP A 158 -6.56 -25.97 -9.95
CA ASP A 158 -5.58 -26.03 -8.87
C ASP A 158 -4.18 -25.57 -9.27
N ALA A 159 -3.70 -26.00 -10.44
CA ALA A 159 -2.36 -25.66 -10.93
C ALA A 159 -2.20 -24.14 -11.13
N ARG A 160 -3.16 -23.52 -11.84
CA ARG A 160 -3.12 -22.09 -12.12
C ARG A 160 -3.38 -21.25 -10.86
N ALA A 161 -4.27 -21.69 -9.97
CA ALA A 161 -4.49 -21.02 -8.69
C ALA A 161 -3.21 -21.04 -7.83
N GLY A 162 -2.48 -22.17 -7.82
CA GLY A 162 -1.18 -22.28 -7.16
C GLY A 162 -0.15 -21.30 -7.72
N GLU A 163 -0.06 -21.20 -9.06
CA GLU A 163 0.82 -20.24 -9.74
C GLU A 163 0.43 -18.79 -9.43
N ILE A 164 -0.86 -18.43 -9.49
CA ILE A 164 -1.31 -17.07 -9.14
C ILE A 164 -0.90 -16.74 -7.70
N VAL A 165 -1.10 -17.64 -6.75
CA VAL A 165 -0.71 -17.41 -5.35
C VAL A 165 0.80 -17.26 -5.19
N SER A 166 1.62 -18.12 -5.81
CA SER A 166 3.08 -18.05 -5.64
C SER A 166 3.70 -16.87 -6.38
N GLU A 167 3.19 -16.57 -7.58
CA GLU A 167 3.74 -15.55 -8.46
C GLU A 167 3.11 -14.18 -8.26
N SER A 168 2.21 -13.95 -7.31
CA SER A 168 1.61 -12.62 -7.10
C SER A 168 2.42 -11.72 -6.16
N LEU A 169 2.05 -10.43 -6.13
CA LEU A 169 2.56 -9.49 -5.13
C LEU A 169 1.58 -9.35 -3.98
N TYR A 170 2.10 -9.33 -2.77
CA TYR A 170 1.36 -9.11 -1.54
C TYR A 170 1.80 -7.78 -0.93
N MET A 171 0.84 -6.96 -0.51
CA MET A 171 1.11 -5.71 0.22
C MET A 171 0.40 -5.77 1.58
N VAL A 172 1.15 -5.54 2.64
CA VAL A 172 0.66 -5.52 4.03
C VAL A 172 0.86 -4.12 4.59
N VAL A 173 -0.23 -3.43 4.95
CA VAL A 173 -0.19 -2.04 5.43
C VAL A 173 -1.05 -1.90 6.69
N THR A 174 -0.43 -2.08 7.84
CA THR A 174 -1.07 -1.91 9.15
C THR A 174 0.00 -1.69 10.22
N GLY A 175 -0.39 -1.56 11.48
CA GLY A 175 0.50 -1.25 12.61
C GLY A 175 0.44 0.21 13.05
N THR A 176 -0.19 1.08 12.26
CA THR A 176 -0.33 2.50 12.56
C THR A 176 -1.36 2.74 13.66
N ASP A 177 -2.51 2.07 13.55
CA ASP A 177 -3.60 2.10 14.51
C ASP A 177 -3.19 1.50 15.88
N ASP A 178 -2.29 0.51 15.90
CA ASP A 178 -1.77 -0.08 17.14
C ASP A 178 -1.10 0.97 18.04
N LEU A 179 -0.27 1.83 17.44
CA LEU A 179 0.40 2.89 18.18
C LEU A 179 -0.53 4.09 18.40
N ALA A 180 -1.12 4.61 17.32
CA ALA A 180 -1.84 5.88 17.35
C ALA A 180 -3.16 5.78 18.13
N ASP A 181 -3.93 4.73 17.88
CA ASP A 181 -5.29 4.61 18.37
C ASP A 181 -5.34 3.71 19.61
N THR A 182 -4.62 2.59 19.63
CA THR A 182 -4.62 1.69 20.79
C THR A 182 -3.69 2.16 21.90
N TYR A 183 -2.38 2.25 21.66
CA TYR A 183 -1.40 2.52 22.71
C TYR A 183 -1.48 3.95 23.27
N PHE A 184 -1.47 4.96 22.40
CA PHE A 184 -1.42 6.35 22.83
C PHE A 184 -2.78 6.93 23.22
N THR A 185 -3.87 6.47 22.61
CA THR A 185 -5.20 7.08 22.79
C THR A 185 -6.08 6.32 23.81
N THR A 186 -5.86 5.02 24.04
CA THR A 186 -6.69 4.22 24.97
C THR A 186 -5.95 3.81 26.25
N PRO A 187 -6.66 3.40 27.31
CA PRO A 187 -6.01 2.84 28.51
C PRO A 187 -5.68 1.35 28.40
N PHE A 188 -6.08 0.65 27.33
CA PHE A 188 -6.15 -0.82 27.30
C PHE A 188 -4.80 -1.53 27.09
N ARG A 189 -3.73 -0.78 26.77
CA ARG A 189 -2.36 -1.29 26.63
C ARG A 189 -1.36 -0.67 27.61
N ARG A 190 -1.86 -0.10 28.71
CA ARG A 190 -1.03 0.49 29.78
C ARG A 190 -0.25 -0.52 30.63
N ASP A 191 -0.54 -1.80 30.46
CA ASP A 191 0.24 -2.92 30.99
C ASP A 191 1.61 -3.07 30.31
N TYR A 192 1.82 -2.41 29.16
CA TYR A 192 3.11 -2.35 28.47
C TYR A 192 3.75 -0.96 28.60
N ASP A 193 5.07 -0.94 28.84
CA ASP A 193 5.88 0.20 28.42
C ASP A 193 5.98 0.23 26.88
N LEU A 194 6.33 1.39 26.31
CA LEU A 194 6.27 1.63 24.88
C LEU A 194 7.16 0.66 24.09
N ASP A 195 8.36 0.37 24.60
CA ASP A 195 9.31 -0.51 23.93
C ASP A 195 8.81 -1.95 23.92
N SER A 196 8.28 -2.43 25.06
CA SER A 196 7.68 -3.77 25.16
C SER A 196 6.43 -3.91 24.28
N TYR A 197 5.64 -2.84 24.13
CA TYR A 197 4.48 -2.84 23.24
C TYR A 197 4.89 -2.89 21.77
N ILE A 198 5.86 -2.09 21.36
CA ILE A 198 6.41 -2.12 19.99
C ILE A 198 6.94 -3.53 19.67
N ASP A 199 7.66 -4.17 20.59
CA ASP A 199 8.12 -5.55 20.39
C ASP A 199 6.97 -6.54 20.25
N PHE A 200 5.88 -6.36 21.00
CA PHE A 200 4.68 -7.16 20.85
C PHE A 200 4.06 -7.00 19.45
N VAL A 201 3.87 -5.78 18.97
CA VAL A 201 3.32 -5.50 17.63
C VAL A 201 4.20 -6.11 16.53
N VAL A 202 5.53 -5.97 16.63
CA VAL A 202 6.47 -6.57 15.67
C VAL A 202 6.41 -8.11 15.69
N ARG A 203 6.22 -8.73 16.86
CA ARG A 203 5.99 -10.19 16.95
C ARG A 203 4.68 -10.59 16.26
N CYS A 204 3.61 -9.82 16.42
CA CYS A 204 2.35 -10.06 15.73
C CYS A 204 2.51 -9.95 14.21
N ALA A 205 3.21 -8.91 13.73
CA ALA A 205 3.53 -8.75 12.31
C ALA A 205 4.35 -9.94 11.76
N SER A 206 5.34 -10.40 12.51
CA SER A 206 6.13 -11.59 12.17
C SER A 206 5.27 -12.85 12.05
N GLY A 207 4.36 -13.04 13.00
CA GLY A 207 3.39 -14.14 12.99
C GLY A 207 2.47 -14.12 11.77
N PHE A 208 1.94 -12.94 11.42
CA PHE A 208 1.12 -12.75 10.23
C PHE A 208 1.88 -13.11 8.95
N VAL A 209 3.10 -12.57 8.76
CA VAL A 209 3.93 -12.84 7.58
C VAL A 209 4.24 -14.32 7.46
N ARG A 210 4.58 -15.00 8.56
CA ARG A 210 4.80 -16.47 8.56
C ARG A 210 3.57 -17.24 8.11
N LYS A 211 2.39 -16.90 8.62
CA LYS A 211 1.12 -17.52 8.19
C LYS A 211 0.88 -17.30 6.70
N LEU A 212 1.10 -16.08 6.20
CA LEU A 212 0.93 -15.72 4.79
C LEU A 212 1.90 -16.50 3.86
N LEU A 213 3.16 -16.66 4.27
CA LEU A 213 4.14 -17.50 3.57
C LEU A 213 3.74 -18.98 3.54
N GLY A 214 3.23 -19.48 4.67
CA GLY A 214 2.66 -20.83 4.79
C GLY A 214 1.45 -21.04 3.88
N MET A 215 0.75 -19.96 3.50
CA MET A 215 -0.34 -19.99 2.52
C MET A 215 0.12 -19.89 1.07
N GLY A 216 1.42 -19.84 0.79
CA GLY A 216 1.98 -19.88 -0.56
C GLY A 216 2.46 -18.54 -1.10
N ALA A 217 2.31 -17.44 -0.35
CA ALA A 217 2.85 -16.15 -0.77
C ALA A 217 4.38 -16.23 -0.89
N ARG A 218 4.95 -15.62 -1.94
CA ARG A 218 6.40 -15.55 -2.16
C ARG A 218 6.95 -14.14 -2.30
N ARG A 219 6.13 -13.14 -2.63
CA ARG A 219 6.61 -11.77 -2.81
C ARG A 219 5.77 -10.84 -1.95
N VAL A 220 6.29 -10.50 -0.77
CA VAL A 220 5.53 -9.77 0.26
C VAL A 220 6.25 -8.47 0.60
N ASN A 221 5.54 -7.37 0.41
CA ASN A 221 5.94 -6.05 0.87
C ASN A 221 5.17 -5.74 2.17
N VAL A 222 5.89 -5.33 3.21
CA VAL A 222 5.32 -4.92 4.50
C VAL A 222 5.69 -3.46 4.73
N ALA A 223 4.68 -2.61 4.82
CA ALA A 223 4.87 -1.18 5.04
C ALA A 223 5.09 -0.84 6.51
N GLY A 224 6.00 0.09 6.76
CA GLY A 224 6.15 0.72 8.08
C GLY A 224 5.09 1.78 8.34
N ALA A 225 5.10 2.32 9.56
CA ALA A 225 4.24 3.41 9.96
C ALA A 225 4.70 4.75 9.36
N PRO A 226 3.77 5.65 8.99
CA PRO A 226 4.09 7.03 8.63
C PRO A 226 4.47 7.84 9.89
N PRO A 227 4.73 9.14 9.79
CA PRO A 227 4.89 10.01 10.96
C PRO A 227 3.57 10.16 11.72
N ILE A 228 3.24 9.19 12.57
CA ILE A 228 1.94 9.08 13.24
C ILE A 228 1.64 10.27 14.16
N GLY A 229 2.66 10.93 14.73
CA GLY A 229 2.47 12.15 15.51
C GLY A 229 1.94 13.32 14.68
N CYS A 230 2.05 13.25 13.35
CA CYS A 230 1.57 14.26 12.43
C CYS A 230 0.18 13.99 11.83
N VAL A 231 -0.46 12.85 12.15
CA VAL A 231 -1.81 12.60 11.62
C VAL A 231 -2.83 13.54 12.28
N PRO A 232 -3.91 13.94 11.58
CA PRO A 232 -4.82 14.97 12.08
C PRO A 232 -5.45 14.70 13.44
N SER A 233 -5.82 13.44 13.73
CA SER A 233 -6.38 13.04 15.03
C SER A 233 -5.38 13.24 16.16
N GLN A 234 -4.15 12.75 15.99
CA GLN A 234 -3.10 12.83 17.00
C GLN A 234 -2.65 14.29 17.25
N ARG A 235 -2.56 15.11 16.19
CA ARG A 235 -2.33 16.55 16.31
C ARG A 235 -3.43 17.26 17.09
N THR A 236 -4.69 16.85 16.88
CA THR A 236 -5.84 17.43 17.58
C THR A 236 -5.88 17.02 19.05
N ASN A 237 -5.56 15.76 19.35
CA ASN A 237 -5.68 15.20 20.69
C ASN A 237 -4.46 15.54 21.59
N ALA A 238 -3.26 15.62 21.02
CA ALA A 238 -2.02 15.69 21.78
C ALA A 238 -1.01 16.74 21.27
N GLY A 239 -1.32 17.46 20.18
CA GLY A 239 -0.44 18.48 19.59
C GLY A 239 -0.49 19.86 20.25
N GLY A 240 -1.16 20.00 21.41
CA GLY A 240 -1.34 21.30 22.08
C GLY A 240 -2.25 22.28 21.32
N LEU A 241 -2.22 23.56 21.71
CA LEU A 241 -3.09 24.59 21.13
C LEU A 241 -2.83 24.82 19.63
N ASP A 242 -1.58 24.70 19.20
CA ASP A 242 -1.17 24.89 17.82
C ASP A 242 -1.37 23.63 16.96
N ARG A 243 -1.81 22.52 17.58
CA ARG A 243 -1.99 21.21 16.94
C ARG A 243 -0.72 20.80 16.20
N ASP A 244 0.43 20.89 16.86
CA ASP A 244 1.71 20.49 16.29
C ASP A 244 1.81 18.96 16.17
N CYS A 245 2.82 18.49 15.43
CA CYS A 245 3.16 17.08 15.44
C CYS A 245 3.66 16.66 16.82
N VAL A 246 3.20 15.49 17.29
CA VAL A 246 3.62 14.95 18.59
C VAL A 246 4.96 14.21 18.45
N ALA A 247 6.02 14.79 19.02
CA ALA A 247 7.38 14.27 18.89
C ALA A 247 7.53 12.84 19.40
N LEU A 248 6.96 12.52 20.57
CA LEU A 248 7.00 11.19 21.16
C LEU A 248 6.37 10.13 20.24
N TYR A 249 5.26 10.46 19.59
CA TYR A 249 4.56 9.50 18.72
C TYR A 249 5.34 9.26 17.43
N ASN A 250 5.96 10.30 16.87
CA ASN A 250 6.87 10.15 15.74
C ASN A 250 8.11 9.34 16.10
N GLN A 251 8.68 9.53 17.29
CA GLN A 251 9.80 8.72 17.78
C GLN A 251 9.40 7.25 17.92
N ALA A 252 8.20 6.96 18.45
CA ALA A 252 7.66 5.61 18.53
C ALA A 252 7.55 4.96 17.13
N ALA A 253 7.04 5.68 16.14
CA ALA A 253 6.96 5.19 14.76
C ALA A 253 8.36 4.89 14.18
N VAL A 254 9.37 5.72 14.43
CA VAL A 254 10.75 5.46 13.99
C VAL A 254 11.31 4.19 14.63
N VAL A 255 11.12 4.00 15.94
CA VAL A 255 11.59 2.80 16.66
C VAL A 255 10.85 1.56 16.16
N TYR A 256 9.54 1.64 16.00
CA TYR A 256 8.72 0.57 15.43
C TYR A 256 9.20 0.18 14.03
N ASN A 257 9.40 1.16 13.15
CA ASN A 257 9.85 0.94 11.78
C ASN A 257 11.22 0.24 11.72
N ALA A 258 12.18 0.69 12.53
CA ALA A 258 13.50 0.07 12.59
C ALA A 258 13.44 -1.39 13.08
N ARG A 259 12.59 -1.68 14.08
CA ARG A 259 12.40 -3.06 14.56
C ARG A 259 11.65 -3.93 13.56
N LEU A 260 10.64 -3.38 12.89
CA LEU A 260 9.90 -4.07 11.85
C LEU A 260 10.80 -4.41 10.65
N GLU A 261 11.56 -3.44 10.14
CA GLU A 261 12.51 -3.65 9.04
C GLU A 261 13.49 -4.78 9.34
N LYS A 262 14.12 -4.73 10.52
CA LYS A 262 15.03 -5.78 10.98
C LYS A 262 14.36 -7.15 11.09
N GLU A 263 13.11 -7.20 11.56
CA GLU A 263 12.36 -8.45 11.65
C GLU A 263 12.00 -9.01 10.26
N ILE A 264 11.62 -8.15 9.31
CA ILE A 264 11.37 -8.56 7.92
C ILE A 264 12.64 -9.10 7.27
N GLU A 265 13.79 -8.45 7.46
CA GLU A 265 15.09 -8.96 7.01
C GLU A 265 15.41 -10.33 7.64
N ARG A 266 15.20 -10.47 8.95
CA ARG A 266 15.42 -11.73 9.66
C ARG A 266 14.52 -12.84 9.12
N LEU A 267 13.24 -12.55 8.83
CA LEU A 267 12.33 -13.53 8.24
C LEU A 267 12.74 -13.93 6.83
N ASN A 268 13.26 -12.99 6.05
CA ASN A 268 13.75 -13.23 4.69
C ASN A 268 14.91 -14.25 4.69
N VAL A 269 15.71 -14.27 5.76
CA VAL A 269 16.82 -15.22 5.93
C VAL A 269 16.37 -16.53 6.59
N THR A 270 15.48 -16.49 7.58
CA THR A 270 15.24 -17.62 8.50
C THR A 270 13.96 -18.42 8.24
N ALA A 271 12.98 -17.85 7.57
CA ALA A 271 11.64 -18.44 7.45
C ALA A 271 11.11 -18.47 6.01
N ALA A 272 11.71 -17.69 5.12
CA ALA A 272 11.29 -17.55 3.74
C ALA A 272 11.63 -18.82 2.93
N PRO A 273 10.65 -19.51 2.31
CA PRO A 273 10.93 -20.60 1.38
C PRO A 273 11.84 -20.15 0.23
N PRO A 274 12.60 -21.05 -0.42
CA PRO A 274 13.42 -20.68 -1.58
C PRO A 274 12.65 -19.89 -2.63
N GLY A 275 13.25 -18.82 -3.15
CA GLY A 275 12.62 -17.92 -4.13
C GLY A 275 11.64 -16.89 -3.54
N THR A 276 11.47 -16.86 -2.21
CA THR A 276 10.67 -15.83 -1.53
C THR A 276 11.46 -14.53 -1.41
N VAL A 277 10.76 -13.41 -1.57
CA VAL A 277 11.26 -12.06 -1.39
C VAL A 277 10.34 -11.34 -0.41
N LEU A 278 10.87 -11.04 0.77
CA LEU A 278 10.25 -10.14 1.73
C LEU A 278 10.91 -8.76 1.66
N LYS A 279 10.13 -7.68 1.64
CA LYS A 279 10.65 -6.31 1.65
C LYS A 279 9.90 -5.45 2.65
N TYR A 280 10.65 -4.69 3.42
CA TYR A 280 10.13 -3.54 4.14
C TYR A 280 9.92 -2.37 3.17
N ILE A 281 8.83 -1.62 3.36
CA ILE A 281 8.53 -0.40 2.60
C ILE A 281 8.48 0.78 3.56
N ASP A 282 9.38 1.74 3.36
CA ASP A 282 9.43 2.97 4.15
C ASP A 282 8.32 3.94 3.73
N LEU A 283 7.32 4.12 4.60
CA LEU A 283 6.32 5.17 4.47
C LEU A 283 6.70 6.46 5.22
N TYR A 284 7.59 6.36 6.21
CA TYR A 284 7.87 7.45 7.13
C TYR A 284 8.59 8.60 6.42
N THR A 285 9.71 8.31 5.78
CA THR A 285 10.57 9.33 5.16
C THR A 285 9.85 10.13 4.06
N PRO A 286 9.21 9.51 3.04
CA PRO A 286 8.56 10.28 1.98
C PRO A 286 7.38 11.11 2.48
N LEU A 287 6.61 10.62 3.46
CA LEU A 287 5.48 11.36 4.01
C LEU A 287 5.94 12.49 4.93
N LEU A 288 7.00 12.29 5.72
CA LEU A 288 7.58 13.38 6.51
C LEU A 288 8.10 14.49 5.61
N ASP A 289 8.78 14.14 4.51
CA ASP A 289 9.27 15.11 3.55
C ASP A 289 8.14 15.93 2.92
N MET A 290 7.04 15.28 2.57
CA MET A 290 5.83 15.94 2.07
C MET A 290 5.22 16.90 3.10
N ILE A 291 5.21 16.52 4.38
CA ILE A 291 4.72 17.38 5.47
C ILE A 291 5.62 18.61 5.66
N GLN A 292 6.94 18.43 5.58
CA GLN A 292 7.93 19.49 5.81
C GLN A 292 8.10 20.40 4.58
N ARG A 293 7.96 19.87 3.38
CA ARG A 293 8.17 20.57 2.09
C ARG A 293 6.94 20.45 1.17
N PRO A 294 5.74 20.85 1.62
CA PRO A 294 4.50 20.58 0.89
C PRO A 294 4.48 21.22 -0.52
N ALA A 295 5.11 22.39 -0.69
CA ALA A 295 5.22 23.06 -1.99
C ALA A 295 5.99 22.24 -3.05
N ALA A 296 6.95 21.39 -2.64
CA ALA A 296 7.67 20.51 -3.56
C ALA A 296 6.77 19.43 -4.18
N TYR A 297 5.62 19.18 -3.57
CA TYR A 297 4.61 18.21 -3.98
C TYR A 297 3.34 18.87 -4.54
N GLY A 298 3.38 20.19 -4.80
CA GLY A 298 2.20 20.94 -5.25
C GLY A 298 1.11 21.09 -4.18
N ILE A 299 1.44 20.83 -2.90
CA ILE A 299 0.53 21.03 -1.78
C ILE A 299 0.76 22.44 -1.25
N TYR A 300 -0.21 23.32 -1.51
CA TYR A 300 -0.20 24.67 -0.99
C TYR A 300 -1.07 24.70 0.27
N LYS A 301 -0.49 25.08 1.41
CA LYS A 301 -1.29 25.37 2.62
C LYS A 301 -2.35 26.39 2.20
N PRO A 302 -3.66 26.14 2.41
CA PRO A 302 -4.62 27.24 2.37
C PRO A 302 -4.12 28.29 3.37
N HIS A 303 -4.04 29.54 2.93
CA HIS A 303 -3.64 30.65 3.79
C HIS A 303 -4.46 30.61 5.09
N THR A 304 -3.71 30.61 6.21
CA THR A 304 -4.04 30.99 7.59
C THR A 304 -5.49 31.37 7.95
N ARG A 305 -5.94 30.85 9.11
CA ARG A 305 -6.92 31.45 10.05
C ARG A 305 -8.01 32.33 9.42
N THR A 306 -9.20 31.76 9.23
CA THR A 306 -10.44 32.52 9.36
C THR A 306 -11.51 31.63 9.98
N HIS A 307 -12.12 32.15 11.03
CA HIS A 307 -13.36 31.68 11.60
C HIS A 307 -14.32 31.20 10.51
N LEU A 308 -14.81 29.96 10.67
CA LEU A 308 -16.05 29.52 10.06
C LEU A 308 -17.16 30.47 10.51
N ARG A 309 -17.45 31.49 9.71
CA ARG A 309 -18.82 31.96 9.52
C ARG A 309 -19.33 31.25 8.29
N VAL A 310 -20.23 30.31 8.52
CA VAL A 310 -21.09 29.73 7.49
C VAL A 310 -22.34 30.63 7.43
N PRO A 311 -22.84 31.02 6.25
CA PRO A 311 -24.17 31.61 6.12
C PRO A 311 -25.27 30.62 6.50
#